data_AF-A0A2G3JAE5-F1
#
_entry.id   AF-A0A2G3JAE5-F1
#
_cell.length_a   1.000
_cell.length_b   1.000
_cell.length_c   1.000
_cell.angle_alpha   90.00
_cell.angle_beta   90.00
_cell.angle_gamma   90.00
#
_symmetry.space_group_name_H-M   'P 1'
#
loop_
_entity.id
_entity.type
_entity.pdbx_description
1 polymer ?
#
loop_
_entity_poly.entity_id
_entity_poly.type
_entity_poly.pdbx_seq_one_letter_code
_entity_poly.pdbx_strand_id
1 'polypeptide(L)'
;MQQSVKIEGNVGVAVNAEHGAAIHFHLPQSNTPHSAALNHAVSKLIKTCTDGQCKEELEKISQTLYGISLFKSLQLEQIATLQRIAEVIQTRSQRDAEKHQQTKALLATKEQASSLITQQLAQSQADLNQATCRANDALEKMHQPCMGCAEHIRSKRLAAAVLLLLIMGMMLWNG
;
A
#
# COMPACT_ATOMS: atom_id res chain seq x y z
N MET A 1 67.42 -11.12 18.63
CA MET A 1 67.17 -9.67 18.67
C MET A 1 66.93 -9.20 17.24
N GLN A 2 65.72 -8.78 16.88
CA GLN A 2 65.44 -8.24 15.54
C GLN A 2 65.88 -6.78 15.51
N GLN A 3 66.91 -6.48 14.72
CA GLN A 3 67.31 -5.10 14.43
C GLN A 3 66.53 -4.63 13.20
N SER A 4 65.76 -3.55 13.34
CA SER A 4 65.07 -2.90 12.22
C SER A 4 65.92 -1.72 11.75
N VAL A 5 66.20 -1.67 10.45
CA VAL A 5 66.96 -0.59 9.82
C VAL A 5 65.99 0.23 8.99
N LYS A 6 65.79 1.50 9.37
CA LYS A 6 64.97 2.46 8.62
C LYS A 6 65.87 3.24 7.68
N ILE A 7 65.62 3.14 6.37
CA ILE A 7 66.39 3.82 5.33
C ILE A 7 65.51 4.94 4.76
N GLU A 8 66.00 6.18 4.79
CA GLU A 8 65.34 7.35 4.21
C GLU A 8 66.26 7.95 3.12
N GLY A 9 65.78 8.08 1.88
CA GLY A 9 66.49 8.75 0.77
C GLY A 9 67.33 7.84 -0.15
N ASN A 10 68.22 8.46 -0.96
CA ASN A 10 69.10 7.80 -1.96
C ASN A 10 70.30 7.10 -1.30
N VAL A 11 70.06 6.23 -0.32
CA VAL A 11 71.09 5.46 0.37
C VAL A 11 70.98 4.00 -0.05
N GLY A 12 72.07 3.44 -0.59
CA GLY A 12 72.18 2.01 -0.87
C GLY A 12 72.61 1.26 0.39
N VAL A 13 71.93 0.14 0.71
CA VAL A 13 72.30 -0.73 1.84
C VAL A 13 72.72 -2.09 1.33
N ALA A 14 73.93 -2.51 1.73
CA ALA A 14 74.40 -3.86 1.54
C ALA A 14 74.12 -4.65 2.82
N VAL A 15 73.42 -5.77 2.68
CA VAL A 15 73.16 -6.70 3.79
C VAL A 15 73.98 -7.96 3.59
N ASN A 16 74.74 -8.35 4.60
CA ASN A 16 75.43 -9.65 4.61
C ASN A 16 74.44 -10.69 5.12
N ALA A 17 73.74 -11.34 4.18
CA ALA A 17 72.71 -12.32 4.49
C ALA A 17 73.27 -13.74 4.30
N GLU A 18 73.14 -14.61 5.32
CA GLU A 18 73.55 -16.01 5.24
C GLU A 18 72.67 -16.79 4.24
N HIS A 19 73.17 -17.93 3.73
CA HIS A 19 72.41 -18.79 2.83
C HIS A 19 71.09 -19.25 3.49
N GLY A 20 69.95 -18.87 2.90
CA GLY A 20 68.61 -19.15 3.44
C GLY A 20 67.95 -17.99 4.19
N ALA A 21 68.62 -16.84 4.33
CA ALA A 21 68.04 -15.65 4.92
C ALA A 21 66.98 -15.01 3.99
N ALA A 22 65.78 -14.77 4.52
CA ALA A 22 64.69 -14.08 3.83
C ALA A 22 64.72 -12.58 4.13
N ILE A 23 64.96 -11.76 3.11
CA ILE A 23 64.91 -10.30 3.23
C ILE A 23 63.51 -9.84 2.83
N HIS A 24 62.75 -9.34 3.79
CA HIS A 24 61.41 -8.80 3.56
C HIS A 24 61.47 -7.28 3.34
N PHE A 25 61.33 -6.86 2.08
CA PHE A 25 61.19 -5.45 1.74
C PHE A 25 59.73 -5.02 1.92
N HIS A 26 59.44 -4.35 3.02
CA HIS A 26 58.20 -3.61 3.16
C HIS A 26 58.39 -2.24 2.52
N LEU A 27 58.08 -2.12 1.23
CA LEU A 27 57.89 -0.78 0.65
C LEU A 27 56.69 -0.16 1.38
N PRO A 28 56.86 0.97 2.09
CA PRO A 28 55.71 1.72 2.54
C PRO A 28 54.96 2.17 1.29
N GLN A 29 53.81 1.55 1.00
CA GLN A 29 52.85 2.12 0.07
C GLN A 29 52.54 3.51 0.60
N SER A 30 53.09 4.52 -0.04
CA SER A 30 52.72 5.91 0.20
C SER A 30 51.29 6.09 -0.30
N ASN A 31 50.32 5.62 0.48
CA ASN A 31 48.96 6.09 0.38
C ASN A 31 49.03 7.57 0.75
N THR A 32 49.20 8.40 -0.27
CA THR A 32 49.14 9.84 -0.11
C THR A 32 47.78 10.16 0.53
N PRO A 33 47.73 11.05 1.55
CA PRO A 33 46.47 11.40 2.22
C PRO A 33 45.36 11.83 1.26
N HIS A 34 45.74 12.31 0.07
CA HIS A 34 44.83 12.63 -1.04
C HIS A 34 44.08 11.41 -1.62
N SER A 35 44.74 10.26 -1.77
CA SER A 35 44.13 9.01 -2.27
C SER A 35 43.12 8.44 -1.28
N ALA A 36 43.39 8.54 0.02
CA ALA A 36 42.44 8.09 1.04
C ALA A 36 41.16 8.94 1.07
N ALA A 37 41.30 10.27 0.96
CA ALA A 37 40.17 11.19 0.90
C ALA A 37 39.29 10.96 -0.34
N LEU A 38 39.91 10.72 -1.50
CA LEU A 38 39.20 10.45 -2.74
C LEU A 38 38.44 9.12 -2.67
N ASN A 39 39.09 8.04 -2.20
CA ASN A 39 38.43 6.75 -2.03
C ASN A 39 37.25 6.82 -1.05
N HIS A 40 37.39 7.59 0.04
CA HIS A 40 36.29 7.83 0.98
C HIS A 40 35.13 8.60 0.32
N ALA A 41 35.42 9.66 -0.43
CA ALA A 41 34.41 10.45 -1.12
C ALA A 41 33.64 9.63 -2.18
N VAL A 42 34.35 8.83 -3.00
CA VAL A 42 33.72 7.92 -3.96
C VAL A 42 32.86 6.87 -3.25
N SER A 43 33.35 6.30 -2.15
CA SER A 43 32.60 5.30 -1.39
C SER A 43 31.31 5.88 -0.81
N LYS A 44 31.37 7.09 -0.25
CA LYS A 44 30.18 7.82 0.23
C LYS A 44 29.21 8.10 -0.91
N LEU A 45 29.71 8.55 -2.07
CA LEU A 45 28.87 8.81 -3.23
C LEU A 45 28.13 7.55 -3.70
N ILE A 46 28.86 6.44 -3.84
CA ILE A 46 28.27 5.16 -4.25
C ILE A 46 27.22 4.71 -3.24
N LYS A 47 27.48 4.84 -1.93
CA LYS A 47 26.51 4.50 -0.89
C LYS A 47 25.22 5.31 -1.03
N THR A 48 25.33 6.64 -1.13
CA THR A 48 24.16 7.53 -1.37
C THR A 48 23.40 7.12 -2.62
N CYS A 49 24.11 6.73 -3.69
CA CYS A 49 23.48 6.29 -4.94
C CYS A 49 22.80 4.92 -4.84
N THR A 50 23.33 4.00 -4.03
CA THR A 50 22.69 2.71 -3.76
C THR A 50 21.40 2.91 -2.99
N ASP A 51 21.42 3.74 -1.95
CA ASP A 51 20.25 4.04 -1.12
C ASP A 51 19.18 4.81 -1.91
N GLY A 52 19.60 5.72 -2.80
CA GLY A 52 18.72 6.52 -3.66
C GLY A 52 18.43 5.92 -5.04
N GLN A 53 18.92 4.71 -5.34
CA GLN A 53 18.86 4.07 -6.66
C GLN A 53 19.22 4.98 -7.86
N CYS A 54 20.14 5.92 -7.66
CA CYS A 54 20.44 6.97 -8.66
C CYS A 54 21.78 6.79 -9.38
N LYS A 55 22.45 5.64 -9.22
CA LYS A 55 23.79 5.38 -9.77
C LYS A 55 23.86 5.59 -11.28
N GLU A 56 22.94 5.01 -12.04
CA GLU A 56 22.95 5.07 -13.51
C GLU A 56 22.75 6.50 -14.03
N GLU A 57 21.80 7.23 -13.44
CA GLU A 57 21.56 8.64 -13.77
C GLU A 57 22.76 9.50 -13.40
N LEU A 58 23.42 9.20 -12.29
CA LEU A 58 24.61 9.93 -11.89
C LEU A 58 25.81 9.64 -12.78
N GLU A 59 25.97 8.42 -13.28
CA GLU A 59 26.98 8.06 -14.28
C GLU A 59 26.73 8.80 -15.60
N LYS A 60 25.47 8.92 -16.05
CA LYS A 60 25.09 9.74 -17.23
C LYS A 60 25.40 11.22 -17.03
N ILE A 61 25.09 11.76 -15.85
CA ILE A 61 25.40 13.16 -15.48
C ILE A 61 26.91 13.36 -15.47
N SER A 62 27.67 12.45 -14.85
CA SER A 62 29.13 12.51 -14.80
C SER A 62 29.74 12.45 -16.19
N GLN A 63 29.25 11.56 -17.07
CA GLN A 63 29.68 11.47 -18.45
C GLN A 63 29.38 12.77 -19.21
N THR A 64 28.24 13.41 -18.95
CA THR A 64 27.84 14.66 -19.62
C THR A 64 28.65 15.86 -19.15
N LEU A 65 28.89 15.98 -17.84
CA LEU A 65 29.58 17.12 -17.24
C LEU A 65 31.10 17.04 -17.38
N TYR A 66 31.66 15.82 -17.28
CA TYR A 66 33.11 15.62 -17.15
C TYR A 66 33.70 14.70 -18.20
N GLY A 67 32.87 14.09 -19.07
CA GLY A 67 33.34 13.10 -20.05
C GLY A 67 33.78 11.77 -19.43
N ILE A 68 33.52 11.56 -18.13
CA ILE A 68 34.00 10.43 -17.35
C ILE A 68 32.80 9.76 -16.67
N SER A 69 32.56 8.49 -16.96
CA SER A 69 31.53 7.68 -16.30
C SER A 69 32.04 7.00 -15.01
N LEU A 70 33.33 6.71 -14.92
CA LEU A 70 33.93 6.05 -13.76
C LEU A 70 34.24 7.04 -12.63
N PHE A 71 33.51 6.95 -11.52
CA PHE A 71 33.68 7.86 -10.37
C PHE A 71 35.09 7.87 -9.76
N LYS A 72 35.86 6.78 -9.90
CA LYS A 72 37.25 6.70 -9.42
C LYS A 72 38.23 7.57 -10.21
N SER A 73 37.87 7.93 -11.43
CA SER A 73 38.68 8.78 -12.31
C SER A 73 38.37 10.27 -12.13
N LEU A 74 37.40 10.60 -11.28
CA LEU A 74 37.01 11.98 -11.01
C LEU A 74 37.87 12.61 -9.91
N GLN A 75 38.03 13.93 -10.01
CA GLN A 75 38.65 14.73 -8.96
C GLN A 75 37.71 14.92 -7.77
N LEU A 76 38.27 15.23 -6.59
CA LEU A 76 37.51 15.43 -5.36
C LEU A 76 36.39 16.48 -5.50
N GLU A 77 36.62 17.57 -6.23
CA GLU A 77 35.61 18.62 -6.46
C GLU A 77 34.45 18.14 -7.36
N GLN A 78 34.77 17.31 -8.35
CA GLN A 78 33.78 16.69 -9.24
C GLN A 78 32.92 15.69 -8.46
N ILE A 79 33.56 14.86 -7.61
CA ILE A 79 32.85 13.93 -6.72
C ILE A 79 31.95 14.69 -5.73
N ALA A 80 32.42 15.80 -5.16
CA ALA A 80 31.62 16.62 -4.26
C ALA A 80 30.39 17.23 -4.96
N THR A 81 30.54 17.63 -6.22
CA THR A 81 29.42 18.11 -7.05
C THR A 81 28.41 16.99 -7.30
N LEU A 82 28.89 15.82 -7.72
CA LEU A 82 28.05 14.64 -7.93
C LEU A 82 27.36 14.17 -6.64
N GLN A 83 28.00 14.32 -5.47
CA GLN A 83 27.38 14.01 -4.17
C GLN A 83 26.17 14.91 -3.90
N ARG A 84 26.30 16.24 -4.12
CA ARG A 84 25.15 17.15 -3.95
C ARG A 84 24.01 16.81 -4.91
N ILE A 85 24.34 16.45 -6.15
CA ILE A 85 23.34 16.02 -7.14
C ILE A 85 22.64 14.75 -6.64
N ALA A 86 23.39 13.75 -6.16
CA ALA A 86 22.84 12.52 -5.61
C ALA A 86 21.90 12.78 -4.41
N GLU A 87 22.28 13.67 -3.49
CA GLU A 87 21.45 14.07 -2.35
C GLU A 87 20.14 14.75 -2.78
N VAL A 88 20.18 15.60 -3.82
CA VAL A 88 18.98 16.23 -4.39
C VAL A 88 18.07 15.18 -5.02
N ILE A 89 18.62 14.23 -5.78
CA ILE A 89 17.85 13.14 -6.39
C ILE A 89 17.19 12.29 -5.30
N GLN A 90 17.94 11.91 -4.27
CA GLN A 90 17.43 11.12 -3.15
C GLN A 90 16.28 11.83 -2.43
N THR A 91 16.45 13.12 -2.13
CA THR A 91 15.42 13.93 -1.46
C THR A 91 14.13 14.03 -2.29
N ARG A 92 14.26 14.20 -3.61
CA ARG A 92 13.10 14.22 -4.52
C ARG A 92 12.41 12.87 -4.58
N SER A 93 13.17 11.79 -4.71
CA SER A 93 12.64 10.42 -4.73
C SER A 93 11.86 10.09 -3.46
N GLN A 94 12.36 10.49 -2.29
CA GLN A 94 11.66 10.30 -1.01
C GLN A 94 10.34 11.08 -0.96
N ARG A 95 10.38 12.36 -1.34
CA ARG A 95 9.17 13.21 -1.36
C ARG A 95 8.11 12.67 -2.33
N ASP A 96 8.53 12.18 -3.49
CA ASP A 96 7.62 11.61 -4.48
C ASP A 96 7.02 10.28 -3.99
N ALA A 97 7.81 9.46 -3.29
CA ALA A 97 7.32 8.24 -2.65
C ALA A 97 6.28 8.55 -1.57
N GLU A 98 6.53 9.54 -0.71
CA GLU A 98 5.58 9.99 0.33
C GLU A 98 4.28 10.51 -0.30
N LYS A 99 4.38 11.36 -1.33
CA LYS A 99 3.21 11.90 -2.04
C LYS A 99 2.40 10.78 -2.69
N HIS A 100 3.07 9.79 -3.27
CA HIS A 100 2.41 8.64 -3.88
C HIS A 100 1.71 7.76 -2.83
N GLN A 101 2.34 7.54 -1.67
CA GLN A 101 1.72 6.82 -0.56
C GLN A 101 0.50 7.58 0.00
N GLN A 102 0.60 8.90 0.16
CA GLN A 102 -0.52 9.73 0.61
C GLN A 102 -1.68 9.70 -0.39
N THR A 103 -1.39 9.74 -1.69
CA THR A 103 -2.41 9.66 -2.75
C THR A 103 -3.12 8.31 -2.72
N LYS A 104 -2.37 7.21 -2.55
CA LYS A 104 -2.93 5.86 -2.40
C LYS A 104 -3.83 5.76 -1.16
N ALA A 105 -3.39 6.29 -0.03
CA ALA A 105 -4.19 6.31 1.20
C ALA A 105 -5.50 7.09 0.99
N LEU A 106 -5.44 8.27 0.36
CA LEU A 106 -6.62 9.08 0.07
C LEU A 106 -7.60 8.37 -0.87
N LEU A 107 -7.11 7.68 -1.89
CA LEU A 107 -7.94 6.87 -2.80
C LEU A 107 -8.63 5.74 -2.04
N ALA A 108 -7.91 4.99 -1.22
CA ALA A 108 -8.48 3.92 -0.39
C ALA A 108 -9.57 4.46 0.56
N THR A 109 -9.35 5.61 1.19
CA THR A 109 -10.37 6.25 2.04
C THR A 109 -11.60 6.67 1.22
N LYS A 110 -11.42 7.21 0.02
CA LYS A 110 -12.54 7.57 -0.86
C LYS A 110 -13.33 6.34 -1.30
N GLU A 111 -12.67 5.24 -1.62
CA GLU A 111 -13.32 3.98 -1.97
C GLU A 111 -14.14 3.41 -0.79
N GLN A 112 -13.59 3.44 0.42
CA GLN A 112 -14.31 3.03 1.64
C GLN A 112 -15.51 3.93 1.94
N ALA A 113 -15.38 5.25 1.76
CA ALA A 113 -16.50 6.16 1.94
C ALA A 113 -17.60 5.90 0.89
N SER A 114 -17.22 5.67 -0.36
CA SER A 114 -18.16 5.36 -1.45
C SER A 114 -18.92 4.06 -1.22
N SER A 115 -18.24 3.01 -0.73
CA SER A 115 -18.89 1.73 -0.44
C SER A 115 -19.88 1.86 0.72
N LEU A 116 -19.51 2.61 1.77
CA LEU A 116 -20.39 2.86 2.91
C LEU A 116 -21.63 3.68 2.53
N ILE A 117 -21.48 4.72 1.71
CA ILE A 117 -22.62 5.50 1.17
C ILE A 117 -23.53 4.59 0.33
N THR A 118 -22.96 3.75 -0.53
CA THR A 118 -23.75 2.82 -1.36
C THR A 118 -24.55 1.84 -0.51
N GLN A 119 -23.95 1.31 0.56
CA GLN A 119 -24.61 0.41 1.50
C GLN A 119 -25.74 1.12 2.26
N GLN A 120 -25.52 2.35 2.74
CA GLN A 120 -26.54 3.15 3.40
C GLN A 120 -27.72 3.46 2.46
N LEU A 121 -27.43 3.79 1.20
CA LEU A 121 -28.47 4.07 0.21
C LEU A 121 -29.29 2.82 -0.10
N ALA A 122 -28.63 1.68 -0.28
CA ALA A 122 -29.30 0.38 -0.50
C ALA A 122 -30.20 0.00 0.68
N GLN A 123 -29.74 0.22 1.91
CA GLN A 123 -30.51 -0.07 3.12
C GLN A 123 -31.71 0.88 3.27
N SER A 124 -31.53 2.18 3.05
CA SER A 124 -32.62 3.16 3.08
C SER A 124 -33.69 2.84 2.02
N GLN A 125 -33.29 2.39 0.84
CA GLN A 125 -34.22 2.00 -0.21
C GLN A 125 -34.96 0.69 0.11
N ALA A 126 -34.29 -0.28 0.76
CA ALA A 126 -34.95 -1.48 1.26
C ALA A 126 -36.00 -1.14 2.33
N ASP A 127 -35.68 -0.26 3.26
CA ASP A 127 -36.59 0.20 4.32
C ASP A 127 -37.82 0.93 3.73
N LEU A 128 -37.60 1.80 2.74
CA LEU A 128 -38.68 2.51 2.03
C LEU A 128 -39.61 1.55 1.29
N ASN A 129 -39.04 0.56 0.59
CA ASN A 129 -39.81 -0.46 -0.11
C ASN A 129 -40.64 -1.29 0.88
N GLN A 130 -40.05 -1.67 2.02
CA GLN A 130 -40.77 -2.42 3.06
C GLN A 130 -41.90 -1.60 3.68
N ALA A 131 -41.68 -0.32 3.96
CA ALA A 131 -42.71 0.60 4.46
C ALA A 131 -43.86 0.75 3.45
N THR A 132 -43.53 0.87 2.17
CA THR A 132 -44.52 0.96 1.08
C THR A 132 -45.36 -0.31 0.99
N CYS A 133 -44.75 -1.50 1.07
CA CYS A 133 -45.48 -2.77 1.09
C CYS A 133 -46.43 -2.86 2.30
N ARG A 134 -45.98 -2.46 3.49
CA ARG A 134 -46.85 -2.44 4.69
C ARG A 134 -48.02 -1.46 4.55
N ALA A 135 -47.78 -0.28 3.99
CA ALA A 135 -48.81 0.71 3.74
C ALA A 135 -49.85 0.20 2.72
N ASN A 136 -49.39 -0.46 1.65
CA ASN A 136 -50.28 -1.06 0.65
C ASN A 136 -51.12 -2.21 1.23
N ASP A 137 -50.52 -3.11 2.02
CA ASP A 137 -51.24 -4.19 2.72
C ASP A 137 -52.30 -3.62 3.70
N ALA A 138 -51.97 -2.54 4.41
CA ALA A 138 -52.93 -1.84 5.27
C ALA A 138 -54.08 -1.21 4.46
N LEU A 139 -53.78 -0.64 3.29
CA LEU A 139 -54.78 -0.08 2.39
C LEU A 139 -55.70 -1.18 1.83
N GLU A 140 -55.15 -2.31 1.39
CA GLU A 140 -55.92 -3.46 0.91
C GLU A 140 -56.83 -4.03 2.01
N LYS A 141 -56.37 -4.10 3.26
CA LYS A 141 -57.20 -4.51 4.41
C LYS A 141 -58.34 -3.54 4.68
N MET A 142 -58.18 -2.25 4.42
CA MET A 142 -59.27 -1.27 4.50
C MET A 142 -60.22 -1.33 3.30
N HIS A 143 -59.73 -1.76 2.12
CA HIS A 143 -60.50 -1.86 0.89
C HIS A 143 -61.17 -3.22 0.68
N GLN A 144 -60.93 -4.20 1.57
CA GLN A 144 -61.72 -5.43 1.59
C GLN A 144 -63.19 -5.07 1.89
N PRO A 145 -64.11 -5.29 0.94
CA PRO A 145 -65.53 -5.15 1.26
C PRO A 145 -65.83 -6.14 2.37
N CYS A 146 -66.47 -5.67 3.45
CA CYS A 146 -66.95 -6.51 4.53
C CYS A 146 -67.97 -7.56 3.99
N MET A 147 -67.46 -8.64 3.40
CA MET A 147 -68.23 -9.85 3.06
C MET A 147 -68.61 -10.65 4.32
N GLY A 148 -68.36 -10.13 5.52
CA GLY A 148 -68.66 -10.82 6.79
C GLY A 148 -70.11 -10.73 7.26
N CYS A 149 -70.94 -9.83 6.71
CA CYS A 149 -72.31 -9.66 7.21
C CYS A 149 -73.38 -10.33 6.33
N ALA A 150 -73.17 -10.45 5.02
CA ALA A 150 -74.18 -11.01 4.11
C ALA A 150 -74.26 -12.54 4.16
N GLU A 151 -73.12 -13.23 4.31
CA GLU A 151 -73.08 -14.70 4.36
C GLU A 151 -73.58 -15.27 5.70
N HIS A 152 -73.29 -14.59 6.81
CA HIS A 152 -73.77 -15.00 8.14
C HIS A 152 -75.30 -14.93 8.27
N ILE A 153 -75.95 -13.98 7.58
CA ILE A 153 -77.42 -13.85 7.57
C ILE A 153 -78.05 -14.93 6.67
N ARG A 154 -77.45 -15.26 5.52
CA ARG A 154 -77.94 -16.35 4.65
C ARG A 154 -77.83 -17.72 5.33
N SER A 155 -76.72 -18.00 6.00
CA SER A 155 -76.52 -19.26 6.73
C SER A 155 -77.54 -19.44 7.88
N LYS A 156 -77.81 -18.39 8.66
CA LYS A 156 -78.81 -18.45 9.74
C LYS A 156 -80.24 -18.62 9.22
N ARG A 157 -80.59 -18.00 8.09
CA ARG A 157 -81.91 -18.17 7.46
C ARG A 157 -82.10 -19.59 6.90
N LEU A 158 -81.07 -20.16 6.28
CA LEU A 158 -81.08 -21.56 5.82
C LEU A 158 -81.20 -22.54 6.98
N ALA A 159 -80.43 -22.34 8.06
CA ALA A 159 -80.53 -23.19 9.25
C ALA A 159 -81.92 -23.13 9.91
N ALA A 160 -82.53 -21.95 10.01
CA ALA A 160 -83.88 -21.79 10.55
C ALA A 160 -84.96 -22.42 9.65
N ALA A 161 -84.81 -22.33 8.32
CA ALA A 161 -85.73 -22.96 7.38
C ALA A 161 -85.67 -24.50 7.45
N VAL A 162 -84.47 -25.07 7.59
CA VAL A 162 -84.30 -26.53 7.77
C VAL A 162 -84.91 -26.99 9.11
N LEU A 163 -84.74 -26.21 10.17
CA LEU A 163 -85.33 -26.55 11.48
C LEU A 163 -86.87 -26.54 11.43
N LEU A 164 -87.47 -25.55 10.75
CA LEU A 164 -88.93 -25.48 10.58
C LEU A 164 -89.46 -26.65 9.74
N LEU A 165 -88.76 -27.06 8.68
CA LEU A 165 -89.14 -28.23 7.88
C LEU A 165 -89.08 -29.53 8.69
N LEU A 166 -88.08 -29.69 9.57
CA LEU A 166 -88.00 -30.84 10.47
C LEU A 166 -89.14 -30.85 11.50
N ILE A 167 -89.47 -29.70 12.08
CA ILE A 167 -90.59 -29.59 13.03
C ILE A 167 -91.92 -29.89 12.34
N MET A 168 -92.17 -29.34 11.14
CA MET A 168 -93.38 -29.65 10.38
C MET A 168 -93.44 -31.12 9.97
N GLY A 169 -92.32 -31.72 9.56
CA GLY A 169 -92.25 -33.15 9.26
C GLY A 169 -92.56 -34.04 10.46
N MET A 170 -92.10 -33.67 11.66
CA MET A 170 -92.42 -34.40 12.90
C MET A 170 -93.90 -34.28 13.31
N MET A 171 -94.55 -33.13 13.07
CA MET A 171 -95.97 -32.98 13.37
C MET A 171 -96.87 -33.76 12.40
N LEU A 172 -96.46 -33.92 11.13
CA LEU A 172 -97.19 -34.71 10.13
C LEU A 172 -97.01 -36.23 10.28
N TRP A 173 -95.99 -36.69 11.01
CA TRP A 173 -95.74 -38.11 11.26
C TRP A 173 -96.47 -38.66 12.50
N ASN A 174 -96.93 -37.78 13.40
CA ASN A 174 -97.58 -38.13 14.67
C ASN A 174 -99.10 -37.82 14.72
N GLY A 175 -99.74 -37.60 13.56
CA GLY A 175 -101.20 -37.50 13.41
C GLY A 175 -101.71 -38.59 12.48
#